data_AF-V6SI35-F1
#
_entry.id   AF-V6SI35-F1
#
_cell.length_a   1.000
_cell.length_b   1.000
_cell.length_c   1.000
_cell.angle_alpha   90.00
_cell.angle_beta   90.00
_cell.angle_gamma   90.00
#
_symmetry.space_group_name_H-M   'P 1'
#
loop_
_entity.id
_entity.type
_entity.pdbx_description
1 polymer ?
#
loop_
_entity_poly.entity_id
_entity_poly.type
_entity_poly.pdbx_seq_one_letter_code
_entity_poly.pdbx_strand_id
1 'polypeptide(L)' 'MKRRAHFSCSLVIVQKKYGQKDIILIMEGVIPAQDYQYLFDAGAVAVFGPGTKISEAAITILKVLLEE' A
#
# COMPACT_ATOMS: atom_id res chain seq x y z
N MET A 1 3.40 -19.92 -11.86
CA MET A 1 3.17 -19.65 -10.42
C MET A 1 2.99 -18.14 -10.21
N LYS A 2 1.82 -17.58 -10.57
CA LYS A 2 1.45 -16.18 -10.28
C LYS A 2 0.81 -16.16 -8.89
N ARG A 3 1.59 -15.97 -7.84
CA ARG A 3 1.03 -15.66 -6.51
C ARG A 3 0.48 -14.24 -6.60
N ARG A 4 -0.80 -14.11 -6.98
CA ARG A 4 -1.57 -12.87 -6.80
C ARG A 4 -1.38 -12.44 -5.35
N ALA A 5 -1.14 -11.16 -5.12
CA ALA A 5 -1.04 -10.56 -3.79
C ALA A 5 -2.35 -10.75 -3.00
N HIS A 6 -2.61 -11.97 -2.51
CA HIS A 6 -3.87 -12.37 -1.89
C HIS A 6 -3.96 -11.88 -0.44
N PHE A 7 -2.82 -11.80 0.26
CA PHE A 7 -2.76 -11.35 1.65
C PHE A 7 -2.96 -9.83 1.77
N SER A 8 -2.22 -9.09 0.93
CA SER A 8 -2.51 -7.76 0.38
C SER A 8 -3.96 -7.28 0.49
N CYS A 9 -4.74 -7.77 -0.46
CA CYS A 9 -6.06 -7.23 -0.75
C CYS A 9 -7.06 -7.46 0.39
N SER A 10 -6.94 -8.56 1.14
CA SER A 10 -7.88 -8.88 2.22
C SER A 10 -7.87 -7.80 3.33
N LEU A 11 -6.69 -7.26 3.66
CA LEU A 11 -6.57 -6.23 4.70
C LEU A 11 -7.19 -4.89 4.25
N VAL A 12 -7.00 -4.57 2.97
CA VAL A 12 -7.50 -3.34 2.35
C VAL A 12 -9.04 -3.34 2.28
N ILE A 13 -9.64 -4.47 1.90
CA ILE A 13 -11.11 -4.64 1.85
C ILE A 13 -11.72 -4.51 3.25
N VAL A 14 -11.02 -5.02 4.27
CA VAL A 14 -11.47 -4.97 5.67
C VAL A 14 -11.58 -3.53 6.16
N GLN A 15 -10.59 -2.66 5.90
CA GLN A 15 -10.69 -1.25 6.30
C GLN A 15 -11.90 -0.52 5.72
N LYS A 16 -12.17 -0.69 4.41
CA LYS A 16 -13.35 -0.09 3.76
C LYS A 16 -14.66 -0.51 4.43
N LYS A 17 -14.73 -1.71 5.02
CA LYS A 17 -15.91 -2.19 5.76
C LYS A 17 -16.07 -1.57 7.15
N TYR A 18 -14.97 -1.25 7.83
CA TYR A 18 -15.00 -0.72 9.20
C TYR A 18 -15.02 0.81 9.27
N GLY A 19 -14.97 1.51 8.14
CA GLY A 19 -15.16 2.97 8.08
C GLY A 19 -14.06 3.80 8.74
N GLN A 20 -12.93 3.19 9.08
CA GLN A 20 -11.77 3.91 9.63
C GLN A 20 -11.04 4.59 8.48
N LYS A 21 -11.16 5.91 8.39
CA LYS A 21 -10.50 6.73 7.37
C LYS A 21 -9.05 7.07 7.70
N ASP A 22 -8.65 6.88 8.96
CA ASP A 22 -7.37 7.37 9.47
C ASP A 22 -6.23 6.35 9.38
N ILE A 23 -6.44 5.20 8.71
CA ILE A 23 -5.41 4.17 8.60
C ILE A 23 -4.76 4.21 7.22
N ILE A 24 -3.51 4.61 7.18
CA ILE A 24 -2.70 4.64 5.97
C ILE A 24 -2.20 3.22 5.66
N LEU A 25 -2.55 2.72 4.47
CA LEU A 25 -2.12 1.41 3.99
C LEU A 25 -0.90 1.54 3.07
N ILE A 26 0.19 0.89 3.48
CA ILE A 26 1.45 0.85 2.75
C ILE A 26 1.74 -0.58 2.34
N MET A 27 2.10 -0.76 1.08
CA MET A 27 2.38 -2.07 0.49
C MET A 27 3.89 -2.27 0.33
N GLU A 28 4.42 -3.37 0.87
CA GLU A 28 5.83 -3.73 0.74
C GLU A 28 5.98 -5.15 0.16
N GLY A 29 6.95 -5.34 -0.73
CA GLY A 29 7.35 -6.66 -1.24
C GLY A 29 7.55 -6.72 -2.75
N VAL A 30 7.70 -7.93 -3.29
CA VAL A 30 7.84 -8.16 -4.74
C VAL A 30 6.45 -8.15 -5.38
N ILE A 31 5.98 -6.96 -5.74
CA ILE A 31 4.68 -6.73 -6.37
C ILE A 31 4.91 -6.48 -7.87
N PRO A 32 4.24 -7.22 -8.77
CA PRO A 32 4.28 -6.94 -10.20
C PRO A 32 3.74 -5.52 -10.50
N ALA A 33 4.42 -4.74 -11.34
CA ALA A 33 4.01 -3.38 -11.67
C ALA A 33 2.56 -3.28 -12.20
N GLN A 34 2.07 -4.31 -12.90
CA GLN A 34 0.69 -4.40 -13.39
C GLN A 34 -0.37 -4.44 -12.27
N ASP A 35 0.02 -4.83 -11.05
CA ASP A 35 -0.87 -4.93 -9.89
C ASP A 35 -0.91 -3.62 -9.09
N TYR A 36 -0.09 -2.61 -9.43
CA TYR A 36 -0.01 -1.36 -8.67
C TYR A 36 -1.32 -0.59 -8.70
N GLN A 37 -1.92 -0.44 -9.89
CA GLN A 37 -3.20 0.28 -10.04
C GLN A 37 -4.29 -0.37 -9.19
N TYR A 38 -4.36 -1.70 -9.21
CA TYR A 38 -5.30 -2.45 -8.40
C TYR A 38 -5.14 -2.19 -6.89
N LEU A 39 -3.90 -2.07 -6.41
CA LEU A 39 -3.62 -1.79 -4.99
C LEU A 39 -4.02 -0.36 -4.60
N PHE A 40 -3.76 0.62 -5.46
CA PHE A 40 -4.20 2.01 -5.25
C PHE A 40 -5.73 2.11 -5.27
N ASP A 41 -6.40 1.49 -6.24
CA ASP A 41 -7.87 1.44 -6.31
C ASP A 41 -8.49 0.74 -5.09
N ALA A 42 -7.79 -0.27 -4.56
CA ALA A 42 -8.20 -0.94 -3.34
C ALA A 42 -8.11 0.00 -2.13
N GLY A 43 -7.17 0.95 -2.09
CA GLY A 43 -7.00 1.92 -1.01
C GLY A 43 -5.59 1.99 -0.44
N ALA A 44 -4.59 1.41 -1.11
CA ALA A 44 -3.20 1.65 -0.75
C ALA A 44 -2.82 3.12 -1.02
N VAL A 45 -2.02 3.70 -0.15
CA VAL A 45 -1.54 5.09 -0.28
C VAL A 45 -0.14 5.12 -0.90
N ALA A 46 0.68 4.10 -0.64
CA ALA A 46 2.00 3.95 -1.24
C ALA A 46 2.36 2.47 -1.46
N VAL A 47 3.15 2.21 -2.51
CA VAL A 47 3.70 0.88 -2.83
C VAL A 47 5.22 0.99 -2.93
N PHE A 48 5.93 0.23 -2.10
CA PHE A 48 7.39 0.18 -2.07
C PHE A 48 7.88 -1.18 -2.58
N GLY A 49 8.62 -1.14 -3.69
CA GLY A 49 9.14 -2.32 -4.36
C GLY A 49 10.49 -2.78 -3.80
N PRO A 50 11.02 -3.91 -4.31
CA PRO A 50 12.35 -4.38 -3.92
C PRO A 50 13.42 -3.34 -4.27
N GLY A 51 14.27 -3.01 -3.30
CA GLY A 51 15.35 -2.03 -3.47
C GLY A 51 14.96 -0.58 -3.17
N THR A 52 13.73 -0.30 -2.73
CA THR A 52 13.37 1.01 -2.21
C THR A 52 14.27 1.39 -1.02
N LYS A 53 14.82 2.60 -1.03
CA LYS A 53 15.62 3.10 0.10
C LYS A 53 14.71 3.40 1.28
N ILE A 54 15.11 2.95 2.47
CA ILE A 54 14.36 3.18 3.72
C ILE A 54 14.12 4.66 3.96
N SER A 55 15.11 5.52 3.72
CA SER A 55 14.98 6.98 3.88
C SER A 55 13.93 7.60 2.96
N GLU A 56 13.87 7.16 1.69
CA GLU A 56 12.88 7.64 0.73
C GLU A 56 11.46 7.19 1.14
N ALA A 57 11.31 5.93 1.57
CA ALA A 57 10.04 5.43 2.07
C ALA A 57 9.56 6.21 3.31
N ALA A 58 10.45 6.44 4.29
CA ALA A 58 10.13 7.18 5.50
C ALA A 58 9.68 8.62 5.21
N ILE A 59 10.36 9.32 4.30
CA ILE A 59 9.99 10.67 3.88
C ILE A 59 8.60 10.67 3.25
N THR A 60 8.31 9.72 2.35
CA THR A 60 6.98 9.61 1.73
C THR A 60 5.89 9.37 2.76
N ILE A 61 6.12 8.47 3.73
CA ILE A 61 5.16 8.20 4.80
C ILE A 61 4.90 9.45 5.65
N LEU A 62 5.97 10.16 6.02
CA LEU A 62 5.84 11.40 6.80
C LEU A 62 5.08 12.49 6.04
N LYS A 63 5.31 12.63 4.73
CA LYS A 63 4.54 13.59 3.91
C LYS A 63 3.06 13.26 3.90
N VAL A 64 2.73 11.99 3.66
CA VAL A 64 1.34 11.51 3.69
C VAL A 64 0.68 11.77 5.05
N LEU A 65 1.40 11.56 6.15
CA LEU A 65 0.88 11.80 7.50
C LEU A 65 0.70 13.30 7.86
N LEU A 66 1.45 14.19 7.21
CA LEU A 66 1.47 15.63 7.55
C LEU A 66 0.62 16.48 6.60
N GLU A 67 0.30 15.98 5.41
CA GLU A 67 -0.53 16.66 4.40
C GLU A 67 -2.04 16.36 4.57
N GLU A 68 -2.42 15.49 5.51
CA GLU A 68 -3.82 15.19 5.92
C GLU A 68 -4.29 16.05 7.11
#